data_AF-U6L7A2-F1
#
_entry.id   AF-U6L7A2-F1
#
_cell.length_a   1.000
_cell.length_b   1.000
_cell.length_c   1.000
_cell.angle_alpha   90.00
_cell.angle_beta   90.00
_cell.angle_gamma   90.00
#
_symmetry.space_group_name_H-M   'P 1'
#
loop_
_entity.id
_entity.type
_entity.pdbx_description
1 polymer ?
#
loop_
_entity_poly.entity_id
_entity_poly.type
_entity_poly.pdbx_seq_one_letter_code
_entity_poly.pdbx_strand_id
1 'polypeptide(L)'
;MFEGGFWGLAIFLLTLLWCFVHYYYLPIPERRPQTPPKKQKNIVSLNLKGTLLNPSDLKVRASEVEAFLKLCETFAVYTVTQVADDAEEGAIREALNECGALDRGLKEHRIMFCDTSPGAVAMVRQLQPHLHIE
;
A
#
# COMPACT_ATOMS: atom_id res chain seq x y z
N MET A 1 -46.79 4.33 -54.96
CA MET A 1 -46.97 2.89 -54.67
C MET A 1 -45.62 2.24 -54.84
N PHE A 2 -44.89 1.99 -53.75
CA PHE A 2 -43.87 0.93 -53.62
C PHE A 2 -43.43 0.86 -52.14
N GLU A 3 -44.08 -0.08 -51.45
CA GLU A 3 -43.60 -0.96 -50.39
C GLU A 3 -42.24 -0.63 -49.73
N GLY A 4 -42.26 0.06 -48.59
CA GLY A 4 -41.06 0.28 -47.77
C GLY A 4 -41.27 0.18 -46.26
N GLY A 5 -42.47 -0.16 -45.78
CA GLY A 5 -42.83 -0.02 -44.36
C GLY A 5 -42.71 -1.27 -43.50
N PHE A 6 -42.64 -2.47 -44.09
CA PHE A 6 -42.83 -3.72 -43.32
C PHE A 6 -41.54 -4.33 -42.76
N TRP A 7 -40.41 -4.15 -43.44
CA TRP A 7 -39.12 -4.73 -43.03
C TRP A 7 -38.47 -4.00 -41.85
N GLY A 8 -38.71 -2.69 -41.68
CA GLY A 8 -38.12 -1.89 -40.60
C GLY A 8 -38.60 -2.31 -39.21
N LEU A 9 -39.89 -2.61 -39.06
CA LEU A 9 -40.48 -3.07 -37.79
C LEU A 9 -40.00 -4.47 -37.39
N ALA A 10 -39.84 -5.37 -38.36
CA ALA A 10 -39.34 -6.72 -38.11
C ALA A 10 -37.89 -6.71 -37.60
N ILE A 11 -37.02 -5.84 -38.16
CA ILE A 11 -35.64 -5.69 -37.71
C ILE A 11 -35.57 -5.05 -36.31
N PHE A 12 -36.45 -4.09 -36.01
CA PHE A 12 -36.55 -3.50 -34.68
C PHE A 12 -37.02 -4.50 -33.62
N LEU A 13 -37.99 -5.36 -33.96
CA LEU A 13 -38.46 -6.41 -33.04
C LEU A 13 -37.41 -7.50 -32.84
N LEU A 14 -36.66 -7.88 -33.87
CA LEU A 14 -35.58 -8.88 -33.75
C LEU A 14 -34.40 -8.36 -32.93
N THR A 15 -34.03 -7.09 -33.07
CA THR A 15 -32.97 -6.48 -32.24
C THR A 15 -33.42 -6.32 -30.79
N LEU A 16 -34.67 -5.92 -30.55
CA LEU A 16 -35.24 -5.89 -29.19
C LEU A 16 -35.30 -7.29 -28.56
N LEU A 17 -35.72 -8.30 -29.33
CA LEU A 17 -35.77 -9.68 -28.85
C LEU A 17 -34.36 -10.22 -28.56
N TRP A 18 -33.37 -9.92 -29.41
CA TRP A 18 -31.97 -10.27 -29.18
C TRP A 18 -31.44 -9.60 -27.90
N CYS A 19 -31.66 -8.30 -27.74
CA CYS A 19 -31.27 -7.59 -26.52
C CYS A 19 -31.95 -8.16 -25.28
N PHE A 20 -33.22 -8.53 -25.37
CA PHE A 20 -33.98 -9.10 -24.26
C PHE A 20 -33.46 -10.49 -23.89
N VAL A 21 -33.26 -11.38 -24.87
CA VAL A 21 -32.70 -12.72 -24.64
C VAL A 21 -31.28 -12.61 -24.09
N HIS A 22 -30.44 -11.72 -24.63
CA HIS A 22 -29.07 -11.55 -24.15
C HIS A 22 -29.03 -10.96 -22.73
N TYR A 23 -29.96 -10.06 -22.38
CA TYR A 23 -30.06 -9.50 -21.03
C TYR A 23 -30.54 -10.54 -20.01
N TYR A 24 -31.52 -11.39 -20.38
CA TYR A 24 -32.08 -12.39 -19.46
C TYR A 24 -31.28 -13.69 -19.34
N TYR A 25 -30.46 -14.02 -20.35
CA TYR A 25 -29.62 -15.22 -20.34
C TYR A 25 -28.14 -14.95 -20.06
N LEU A 26 -27.77 -13.71 -19.72
CA LEU A 26 -26.44 -13.43 -19.17
C LEU A 26 -26.27 -14.18 -17.85
N PRO A 27 -25.30 -15.11 -17.74
CA PRO A 27 -25.04 -15.80 -16.48
C PRO A 27 -24.66 -14.77 -15.42
N ILE A 28 -25.33 -14.85 -14.26
CA ILE A 28 -24.99 -14.02 -13.10
C ILE A 28 -23.50 -14.24 -12.79
N PRO A 29 -22.66 -13.20 -12.77
CA PRO A 29 -21.25 -13.36 -12.46
C PRO A 29 -21.14 -13.96 -11.06
N GLU A 30 -20.50 -15.13 -10.98
CA GLU A 30 -20.29 -15.88 -9.75
C GLU A 30 -19.62 -14.94 -8.74
N ARG A 31 -20.27 -14.70 -7.59
CA ARG A 31 -19.71 -13.84 -6.54
C ARG A 31 -18.44 -14.53 -6.06
N ARG A 32 -17.28 -13.92 -6.35
CA ARG A 32 -16.00 -14.38 -5.80
C ARG A 32 -16.16 -14.57 -4.29
N PRO A 33 -15.72 -15.71 -3.73
CA PRO A 33 -15.80 -15.95 -2.29
C PRO A 33 -15.11 -14.79 -1.57
N GLN A 34 -15.88 -14.09 -0.72
CA GLN A 34 -15.35 -12.98 0.05
C GLN A 34 -14.41 -13.55 1.10
N THR A 35 -13.11 -13.36 0.92
CA THR A 35 -12.12 -13.67 1.95
C THR A 35 -12.47 -12.87 3.21
N PRO A 36 -12.38 -13.47 4.41
CA PRO A 36 -12.66 -12.76 5.65
C PRO A 36 -11.81 -11.47 5.72
N PRO A 37 -12.36 -10.36 6.24
CA PRO A 37 -11.64 -9.10 6.33
C PRO A 37 -10.36 -9.33 7.15
N LYS A 38 -9.21 -9.14 6.51
CA LYS A 38 -7.90 -9.31 7.15
C LYS A 38 -7.82 -8.27 8.27
N LYS A 39 -7.71 -8.69 9.54
CA LYS A 39 -7.57 -7.80 10.69
C LYS A 39 -6.40 -6.84 10.44
N GLN A 40 -6.68 -5.56 10.19
CA GLN A 40 -5.64 -4.58 9.92
C GLN A 40 -4.85 -4.35 11.20
N LYS A 41 -3.52 -4.49 11.12
CA LYS A 41 -2.63 -4.07 12.20
C LYS A 41 -2.65 -2.54 12.27
N ASN A 42 -2.59 -1.99 13.49
CA ASN A 42 -2.45 -0.54 13.65
C ASN A 42 -1.17 -0.07 12.96
N ILE A 43 -1.26 1.08 12.29
CA ILE A 43 -0.16 1.67 11.55
C ILE A 43 0.66 2.54 12.51
N VAL A 44 1.97 2.30 12.55
CA VAL A 44 2.92 3.10 13.31
C VAL A 44 3.97 3.60 12.32
N SER A 45 4.37 4.85 12.48
CA SER A 45 5.46 5.43 11.69
C SER A 45 6.57 5.92 12.61
N LEU A 46 7.82 5.85 12.15
CA LEU A 46 8.95 6.40 12.89
C LEU A 46 10.03 6.97 11.98
N ASN A 47 10.73 7.98 12.48
CA ASN A 47 12.00 8.45 11.93
C ASN A 47 13.12 7.56 12.47
N LEU A 48 13.97 7.01 11.60
CA LEU A 48 15.04 6.09 12.04
C LEU A 48 16.22 6.83 12.67
N LYS A 49 16.50 8.07 12.25
CA LYS A 49 17.61 8.88 12.79
C LYS A 49 17.19 9.38 14.18
N GLY A 50 17.94 9.00 15.21
CA GLY A 50 17.65 9.32 16.61
C GLY A 50 16.91 8.22 17.37
N THR A 51 16.10 7.41 16.70
CA THR A 51 15.39 6.27 17.32
C THR A 51 16.24 5.00 17.26
N LEU A 52 16.36 4.38 16.08
CA LEU A 52 17.11 3.14 15.86
C LEU A 52 18.55 3.42 15.46
N LEU A 53 18.78 4.45 14.66
CA LEU A 53 20.08 4.82 14.11
C LEU A 53 20.61 6.04 14.83
N ASN A 54 21.92 6.05 15.08
CA ASN A 54 22.59 7.26 15.51
C ASN A 54 22.54 8.30 14.37
N PRO A 55 22.15 9.55 14.65
CA PRO A 55 21.97 10.56 13.61
C PRO A 55 23.29 10.97 12.92
N SER A 56 24.44 10.76 13.57
CA SER A 56 25.75 11.19 13.06
C SER A 56 26.45 10.15 12.19
N ASP A 57 26.38 8.86 12.54
CA ASP A 57 27.12 7.79 11.88
C ASP A 57 26.23 6.69 11.27
N LEU A 58 24.91 6.84 11.39
CA LEU A 58 23.89 5.90 10.92
C LEU A 58 24.05 4.48 11.45
N LYS A 59 24.83 4.28 12.51
CA LYS A 59 24.98 2.95 13.13
C LYS A 59 23.75 2.61 13.95
N VAL A 60 23.39 1.34 13.90
CA VAL A 60 22.30 0.77 14.69
C VAL A 60 22.63 0.85 16.18
N ARG A 61 21.72 1.44 16.94
CA ARG A 61 21.78 1.48 18.40
C ARG A 61 21.33 0.13 18.96
N ALA A 62 22.29 -0.71 19.34
CA ALA A 62 22.02 -2.07 19.81
C ALA A 62 20.98 -2.16 20.95
N SER A 63 20.86 -1.13 21.79
CA SER A 63 19.86 -1.06 22.88
C SER A 63 18.41 -1.01 22.37
N GLU A 64 18.19 -0.43 21.18
CA GLU A 64 16.85 -0.16 20.64
C GLU A 64 16.37 -1.24 19.66
N VAL A 65 17.29 -2.11 19.20
CA VAL A 65 17.00 -3.12 18.17
C VAL A 65 15.85 -4.03 18.60
N GLU A 66 15.92 -4.63 19.78
CA GLU A 66 14.89 -5.58 20.22
C GLU A 66 13.51 -4.91 20.36
N ALA A 67 13.47 -3.67 20.85
CA ALA A 67 12.23 -2.90 20.94
C ALA A 67 11.65 -2.60 19.55
N PHE A 68 12.52 -2.22 18.60
CA PHE A 68 12.13 -1.97 17.21
C PHE A 68 11.64 -3.23 16.49
N LEU A 69 12.32 -4.37 16.65
CA LEU A 69 11.88 -5.64 16.06
C LEU A 69 10.52 -6.07 16.60
N LYS A 70 10.28 -5.89 17.91
CA LYS A 70 8.97 -6.16 18.52
C LYS A 70 7.87 -5.26 17.98
N LEU A 71 8.18 -4.00 17.65
CA LEU A 71 7.23 -3.12 16.95
C LEU A 71 6.89 -3.66 15.56
N CYS A 72 7.89 -4.12 14.80
CA CYS A 72 7.70 -4.68 13.45
C CYS A 72 6.81 -5.94 13.47
N GLU A 73 6.94 -6.78 14.50
CA GLU A 73 6.10 -7.97 14.67
C GLU A 73 4.65 -7.61 14.99
N THR A 74 4.45 -6.59 15.81
CA THR A 74 3.15 -6.26 16.39
C THR A 74 2.32 -5.35 15.47
N PHE A 75 2.96 -4.39 14.80
CA PHE A 75 2.31 -3.30 14.09
C PHE A 75 2.60 -3.31 12.58
N ALA A 76 1.84 -2.51 11.82
CA ALA A 76 2.22 -2.15 10.46
C ALA A 76 3.18 -0.96 10.52
N VAL A 77 4.48 -1.25 10.68
CA VAL A 77 5.53 -0.22 10.79
C VAL A 77 5.87 0.37 9.43
N TYR A 78 5.97 1.70 9.38
CA TYR A 78 6.52 2.50 8.29
C TYR A 78 7.69 3.32 8.82
N THR A 79 8.75 3.46 8.04
CA THR A 79 9.87 4.34 8.39
C THR A 79 9.86 5.52 7.45
N VAL A 80 9.93 6.74 7.98
CA VAL A 80 10.02 7.97 7.18
C VAL A 80 11.28 8.68 7.64
N THR A 81 12.34 8.60 6.85
CA THR A 81 13.65 9.12 7.25
C THR A 81 14.15 10.13 6.25
N GLN A 82 14.62 11.28 6.74
CA GLN A 82 15.27 12.28 5.89
C GLN A 82 16.72 11.86 5.61
N VAL A 83 17.10 11.84 4.34
CA VAL A 83 18.42 11.45 3.85
C VAL A 83 19.01 12.53 2.96
N ALA A 84 20.33 12.63 2.92
CA ALA A 84 21.02 13.58 2.05
C ALA A 84 21.19 13.08 0.61
N ASP A 85 21.41 11.78 0.44
CA ASP A 85 21.70 11.14 -0.84
C ASP A 85 21.29 9.65 -0.86
N ASP A 86 21.40 9.04 -2.04
CA ASP A 86 21.10 7.62 -2.27
C ASP A 86 22.07 6.68 -1.52
N ALA A 87 23.27 7.16 -1.16
CA ALA A 87 24.23 6.37 -0.41
C ALA A 87 23.77 6.20 1.06
N GLU A 88 23.24 7.24 1.68
CA GLU A 88 22.57 7.17 2.98
C GLU A 88 21.36 6.23 2.93
N GLU A 89 20.54 6.27 1.88
CA GLU A 89 19.44 5.33 1.72
C GLU A 89 19.93 3.87 1.70
N GLY A 90 20.99 3.61 0.94
CA GLY A 90 21.63 2.30 0.85
C GLY A 90 22.11 1.81 2.21
N ALA A 91 22.84 2.66 2.94
CA ALA A 91 23.36 2.33 4.27
C ALA A 91 22.24 2.03 5.27
N ILE A 92 21.14 2.79 5.24
CA ILE A 92 19.99 2.56 6.12
C ILE A 92 19.29 1.24 5.78
N ARG A 93 19.10 0.94 4.48
CA ARG A 93 18.51 -0.33 4.05
C ARG A 93 19.37 -1.52 4.47
N GLU A 94 20.69 -1.42 4.31
CA GLU A 94 21.64 -2.45 4.73
C GLU A 94 21.57 -2.66 6.25
N ALA A 95 21.61 -1.59 7.04
CA ALA A 95 21.48 -1.65 8.50
C ALA A 95 20.15 -2.30 8.96
N LEU A 96 19.04 -2.01 8.30
CA LEU A 96 17.73 -2.63 8.58
C LEU A 96 17.71 -4.12 8.23
N ASN A 97 18.41 -4.50 7.16
CA ASN A 97 18.55 -5.88 6.76
C ASN A 97 19.44 -6.67 7.73
N GLU A 98 20.60 -6.12 8.10
CA GLU A 98 21.53 -6.74 9.06
C GLU A 98 20.92 -6.93 10.45
N CYS A 99 20.06 -6.01 10.91
CA CYS A 99 19.36 -6.16 12.18
C CYS A 99 18.14 -7.09 12.11
N GLY A 100 17.81 -7.64 10.94
CA GLY A 100 16.72 -8.61 10.75
C GLY A 100 15.32 -7.99 10.75
N ALA A 101 15.18 -6.68 10.54
CA ALA A 101 13.89 -6.00 10.58
C ALA A 101 12.90 -6.51 9.52
N LEU A 102 13.43 -6.79 8.32
CA LEU A 102 12.67 -7.32 7.19
C LEU A 102 12.08 -8.71 7.50
N ASP A 103 12.85 -9.56 8.18
CA ASP A 103 12.41 -10.89 8.61
C ASP A 103 11.35 -10.81 9.73
N ARG A 104 11.37 -9.74 10.54
CA ARG A 104 10.44 -9.51 11.65
C ARG A 104 9.17 -8.74 11.26
N GLY A 105 8.94 -8.49 9.96
CA GLY A 105 7.66 -7.99 9.45
C GLY A 105 7.68 -6.53 8.95
N LEU A 106 8.83 -5.86 8.99
CA LEU A 106 9.05 -4.66 8.19
C LEU A 106 9.03 -5.05 6.71
N LYS A 107 8.44 -4.21 5.87
CA LYS A 107 8.37 -4.47 4.42
C LYS A 107 9.12 -3.38 3.67
N GLU A 108 9.84 -3.76 2.64
CA GLU A 108 10.61 -2.85 1.77
C GLU A 108 9.80 -1.62 1.33
N HIS A 109 8.57 -1.80 0.83
CA HIS A 109 7.73 -0.69 0.36
C HIS A 109 7.25 0.26 1.47
N ARG A 110 7.54 -0.02 2.74
CA ARG A 110 7.23 0.84 3.88
C ARG A 110 8.45 1.58 4.41
N ILE A 111 9.61 1.33 3.80
CA ILE A 111 10.84 2.07 4.05
C ILE A 111 10.84 3.27 3.12
N MET A 112 10.53 4.43 3.68
CA MET A 112 10.32 5.66 2.92
C MET A 112 11.39 6.69 3.26
N PHE A 113 11.90 7.34 2.22
CA PHE A 113 12.96 8.34 2.30
C PHE A 113 12.50 9.67 1.71
N CYS A 114 13.10 10.75 2.18
CA CYS A 114 12.90 12.09 1.63
C CYS A 114 14.15 12.94 1.83
N ASP A 115 14.31 13.98 1.03
CA ASP A 115 15.43 14.93 1.08
C ASP A 115 15.17 16.12 2.04
N THR A 116 13.90 16.38 2.34
CA THR A 116 13.42 17.59 3.00
C THR A 116 12.51 17.28 4.17
N SER A 117 12.64 18.05 5.26
CA SER A 117 11.77 17.94 6.44
C SER A 117 10.27 18.14 6.11
N PRO A 118 9.86 19.13 5.29
CA PRO A 118 8.47 19.23 4.83
C PRO A 118 7.98 18.00 4.06
N GLY A 119 8.87 17.34 3.30
CA GLY A 119 8.59 16.07 2.61
C GLY A 119 8.24 14.96 3.59
N ALA A 120 9.07 14.78 4.63
CA ALA A 120 8.80 13.81 5.70
C ALA A 120 7.42 14.02 6.34
N VAL A 121 7.11 15.27 6.70
CA VAL A 121 5.82 15.63 7.31
C VAL A 121 4.65 15.35 6.36
N ALA A 122 4.80 15.65 5.07
CA ALA A 122 3.76 15.36 4.07
C ALA A 122 3.50 13.86 3.94
N MET A 123 4.55 13.04 3.95
CA MET A 123 4.47 11.58 3.87
C MET A 123 3.76 10.99 5.09
N VAL A 124 4.15 11.42 6.30
CA VAL A 124 3.50 11.00 7.55
C VAL A 124 2.02 11.38 7.56
N ARG A 125 1.68 12.59 7.10
CA ARG A 125 0.28 13.04 6.97
C ARG A 125 -0.52 12.19 5.98
N GLN A 126 0.05 11.81 4.85
CA GLN A 126 -0.64 10.95 3.89
C GLN A 126 -0.85 9.53 4.44
N LEU A 127 0.10 9.03 5.23
CA LEU A 127 0.03 7.72 5.86
C LEU A 127 -1.08 7.62 6.93
N GLN A 128 -1.44 8.74 7.58
CA GLN A 128 -2.40 8.78 8.70
C GLN A 128 -2.11 7.68 9.75
N PRO A 129 -0.88 7.59 10.29
CA PRO A 129 -0.53 6.58 11.27
C PRO A 129 -1.25 6.83 12.59
N HIS A 130 -1.43 5.77 13.38
CA HIS A 130 -2.00 5.89 14.73
C HIS A 130 -1.00 6.53 15.69
N LEU A 131 0.30 6.35 15.43
CA LEU A 131 1.41 6.93 16.18
C LEU A 131 2.56 7.26 15.22
N HIS A 132 3.14 8.45 15.39
CA HIS A 132 4.40 8.83 14.78
C HIS A 132 5.45 9.06 15.87
N ILE A 133 6.65 8.50 15.70
CA ILE A 133 7.80 8.68 16.59
C ILE A 133 8.87 9.44 15.82
N GLU A 134 9.26 10.60 16.33
CA GLU A 134 10.35 11.43 15.79
C GLU A 134 11.66 11.16 16.55
#